data_AF-A0ABD3IRY1-F1
#
_entry.id   AF-A0ABD3IRY1-F1
#
_cell.length_a   1.000
_cell.length_b   1.000
_cell.length_c   1.000
_cell.angle_alpha   90.00
_cell.angle_beta   90.00
_cell.angle_gamma   90.00
#
_symmetry.space_group_name_H-M   'P 1'
#
loop_
_entity.id
_entity.type
_entity.pdbx_description
1 polymer ?
#
loop_
_entity_poly.entity_id
_entity_poly.type
_entity_poly.pdbx_seq_one_letter_code
_entity_poly.pdbx_strand_id
1 'polypeptide(L)'
;MAAAAAARPLVTVQSLDGDMATDSAATIPLPDVMRASIRPDVVSFVHSNISKNARQPYAVSKRAGHQTSAESWGTGRAVSRIPRVPGGGTHRAGQGAFGNMCRGGRMFAPTKIWRRWHRRVNVNQKRYAVASAIAATAIPSLVMARGHRIESVPEMPLVIGDSAEGLEKTPAAIKILKQIGAYADAEKAKDSQGIRPGKGKMRNRRYINRKGPLIVYGNEGAKIEKAFRNIPGVEVANVDRLNLLKLAPGGHLGRFVIWTKSAFEKLDSIFGSFDKPSEKKKGYLLPRSKMVNADLSRIINSDEVQSVVRPIKKDVKRAPLKKNPLKNLNTMLRLNPYAKTARRMALLAEEQRVKAKKEKLDKKRKPITKEEAAAIRSAGKAWYQTMISDSDYTEFENFSKWLGVSQ
;
A
#
# COMPACT_ATOMS: atom_id res chain seq x y z
N MET A 1 1.30 31.82 19.57
CA MET A 1 1.99 30.62 20.10
C MET A 1 1.77 29.44 19.14
N ALA A 2 2.68 29.22 18.21
CA ALA A 2 2.62 28.08 17.28
C ALA A 2 2.94 26.77 18.00
N ALA A 3 2.50 25.65 17.42
CA ALA A 3 2.60 24.30 17.95
C ALA A 3 3.87 24.00 18.75
N ALA A 4 3.68 23.58 20.01
CA ALA A 4 4.69 22.85 20.75
C ALA A 4 4.86 21.47 20.09
N ALA A 5 5.59 21.43 18.97
CA ALA A 5 6.39 20.26 18.67
C ALA A 5 7.17 19.95 19.95
N ALA A 6 7.28 18.68 20.33
CA ALA A 6 8.09 18.21 21.46
C ALA A 6 9.58 18.48 21.18
N ALA A 7 9.96 19.75 21.18
CA ALA A 7 11.25 20.25 20.79
C ALA A 7 11.79 20.99 22.00
N ARG A 8 13.00 20.61 22.42
CA ARG A 8 13.68 21.24 23.54
C ARG A 8 13.89 22.72 23.19
N PRO A 9 13.51 23.66 24.07
CA PRO A 9 13.68 25.08 23.78
C PRO A 9 15.16 25.49 23.70
N LEU A 10 16.02 24.77 24.42
CA LEU A 10 17.47 24.90 24.40
C LEU A 10 18.09 23.59 23.91
N VAL A 11 19.14 23.70 23.12
CA VAL A 11 19.94 22.58 22.59
C VAL A 11 21.36 22.71 23.11
N THR A 12 21.95 21.61 23.52
CA THR A 12 23.31 21.54 24.05
C THR A 12 24.31 21.42 22.91
N VAL A 13 25.32 22.27 22.91
CA VAL A 13 26.44 22.16 21.97
C VAL A 13 27.38 21.09 22.50
N GLN A 14 27.54 20.01 21.74
CA GLN A 14 28.47 18.94 22.07
C GLN A 14 29.90 19.43 21.87
N SER A 15 30.70 19.37 22.94
CA SER A 15 32.13 19.66 22.92
C SER A 15 32.88 18.58 22.15
N LEU A 16 33.87 19.00 21.38
CA LEU A 16 34.79 18.12 20.64
C LEU A 16 36.13 18.04 21.37
N ASP A 17 36.89 16.96 21.13
CA ASP A 17 38.25 16.85 21.64
C ASP A 17 39.11 18.05 21.21
N GLY A 18 39.55 18.86 22.17
CA GLY A 18 40.32 20.09 21.95
C GLY A 18 39.54 21.39 22.22
N ASP A 19 38.24 21.31 22.47
CA ASP A 19 37.46 22.44 22.97
C ASP A 19 37.82 22.71 24.45
N MET A 20 37.88 23.98 24.84
CA MET A 20 38.14 24.38 26.23
C MET A 20 37.03 23.83 27.14
N ALA A 21 37.42 23.07 28.16
CA ALA A 21 36.49 22.60 29.17
C ALA A 21 35.96 23.80 29.97
N THR A 22 34.68 24.09 29.83
CA THR A 22 33.95 25.03 30.68
C THR A 22 33.09 24.25 31.67
N ASP A 23 32.91 24.78 32.88
CA ASP A 23 32.13 24.12 33.96
C ASP A 23 30.67 23.84 33.58
N SER A 24 30.14 24.52 32.55
CA SER A 24 28.81 24.30 31.99
C SER A 24 28.86 24.03 30.48
N ALA A 25 28.06 23.08 30.01
CA ALA A 25 27.89 22.84 28.57
C ALA A 25 27.19 24.05 27.91
N ALA A 26 27.77 24.55 26.82
CA ALA A 26 27.18 25.67 26.08
C ALA A 26 25.82 25.27 25.50
N THR A 27 24.81 26.13 25.65
CA THR A 27 23.46 25.90 25.11
C THR A 27 23.04 27.01 24.16
N ILE A 28 22.21 26.67 23.19
CA ILE A 28 21.69 27.61 22.16
C ILE A 28 20.18 27.42 22.03
N PRO A 29 19.39 28.49 21.85
CA PRO A 29 17.96 28.38 21.57
C PRO A 29 17.68 27.61 20.28
N LEU A 30 16.61 26.83 20.27
CA LEU A 30 16.15 26.12 19.08
C LEU A 30 15.58 27.10 18.04
N PRO A 31 16.11 27.13 16.79
CA PRO A 31 15.61 27.98 15.72
C PRO A 31 14.14 27.72 15.39
N ASP A 32 13.41 28.77 15.03
CA ASP A 32 11.98 28.69 14.75
C ASP A 32 11.63 27.79 13.57
N VAL A 33 12.54 27.69 12.60
CA VAL A 33 12.40 26.79 11.45
C VAL A 33 12.28 25.33 11.86
N MET A 34 12.86 24.93 13.00
CA MET A 34 12.75 23.56 13.51
C MET A 34 11.40 23.27 14.18
N ARG A 35 10.65 24.32 14.52
CA ARG A 35 9.27 24.24 15.03
C ARG A 35 8.22 24.30 13.91
N ALA A 36 8.65 24.47 12.66
CA ALA A 36 7.74 24.55 11.52
C ALA A 36 6.95 23.24 11.32
N SER A 37 5.75 23.35 10.76
CA SER A 37 4.91 22.19 10.46
C SER A 37 5.58 21.22 9.49
N ILE A 38 5.55 19.93 9.79
CA ILE A 38 6.14 18.88 8.96
C ILE A 38 5.12 18.41 7.92
N ARG A 39 5.45 18.60 6.63
CA ARG A 39 4.60 18.32 5.46
C ARG A 39 5.28 17.39 4.45
N PRO A 40 5.12 16.06 4.60
CA PRO A 40 5.70 15.07 3.66
C PRO A 40 5.17 15.22 2.23
N ASP A 41 3.92 15.66 2.08
CA ASP A 41 3.26 15.87 0.79
C ASP A 41 3.96 16.96 -0.04
N VAL A 42 4.21 18.11 0.57
CA VAL A 42 4.92 19.24 -0.08
C VAL A 42 6.35 18.85 -0.39
N VAL A 43 7.03 18.15 0.53
CA VAL A 43 8.41 17.72 0.37
C VAL A 43 8.56 16.73 -0.78
N SER A 44 7.70 15.71 -0.85
CA SER A 44 7.71 14.73 -1.93
C SER A 44 7.42 15.39 -3.29
N PHE A 45 6.41 16.26 -3.35
CA PHE A 45 6.06 17.00 -4.56
C PHE A 45 7.24 17.84 -5.07
N VAL A 46 7.82 18.67 -4.19
CA VAL A 46 8.95 19.55 -4.53
C VAL A 46 10.19 18.73 -4.89
N HIS A 47 10.53 17.70 -4.10
CA HIS A 47 11.66 16.81 -4.36
C HIS A 47 11.54 16.21 -5.77
N SER A 48 10.40 15.61 -6.12
CA SER A 48 10.19 14.98 -7.43
C SER A 48 10.43 15.95 -8.60
N ASN A 49 10.05 17.22 -8.45
CA ASN A 49 10.19 18.23 -9.48
C ASN A 49 11.60 18.81 -9.56
N ILE A 50 12.28 18.98 -8.41
CA ILE A 50 13.69 19.39 -8.39
C ILE A 50 14.57 18.27 -8.96
N SER A 51 14.33 17.00 -8.61
CA SER A 51 15.10 15.87 -9.15
C SER A 51 15.00 15.75 -10.67
N LYS A 52 13.86 16.13 -11.27
CA LYS A 52 13.70 16.16 -12.73
C LYS A 52 14.65 17.16 -13.40
N ASN A 53 15.05 18.23 -12.72
CA ASN A 53 15.90 19.29 -13.28
C ASN A 53 17.37 18.87 -13.46
N ALA A 54 17.82 17.82 -12.76
CA ALA A 54 19.18 17.30 -12.89
C ALA A 54 19.34 16.31 -14.06
N ARG A 55 18.26 16.04 -14.83
CA ARG A 55 18.28 15.06 -15.91
C ARG A 55 18.86 15.67 -17.18
N GLN A 56 19.81 14.98 -17.81
CA GLN A 56 20.27 15.31 -19.15
C GLN A 56 19.21 14.87 -20.19
N PRO A 57 18.83 15.74 -21.14
CA PRO A 57 17.96 15.37 -22.25
C PRO A 57 18.57 14.23 -23.08
N TYR A 58 17.73 13.28 -23.49
CA TYR A 58 18.12 12.21 -24.41
C TYR A 58 17.05 11.99 -25.48
N ALA A 59 17.48 11.68 -26.69
CA ALA A 59 16.62 11.46 -27.84
C ALA A 59 17.23 10.43 -28.79
N VAL A 60 16.39 9.73 -29.55
CA VAL A 60 16.82 8.96 -30.71
C VAL A 60 17.13 9.92 -31.86
N SER A 61 18.10 9.60 -32.72
CA SER A 61 18.40 10.41 -33.91
C SER A 61 17.16 10.65 -34.76
N LYS A 62 16.97 11.89 -35.24
CA LYS A 62 15.78 12.30 -36.01
C LYS A 62 15.59 11.46 -37.29
N ARG A 63 16.69 11.01 -37.89
CA ARG A 63 16.73 10.22 -39.13
C ARG A 63 16.89 8.71 -38.91
N ALA A 64 16.89 8.23 -37.66
CA ALA A 64 17.04 6.80 -37.36
C ALA A 64 15.92 5.98 -38.03
N GLY A 65 16.29 4.96 -38.81
CA GLY A 65 15.35 4.10 -39.54
C GLY A 65 14.69 4.77 -40.76
N HIS A 66 15.12 5.98 -41.15
CA HIS A 66 14.58 6.74 -42.27
C HIS A 66 15.55 6.96 -43.44
N GLN A 67 16.80 6.49 -43.33
CA GLN A 67 17.85 6.74 -44.34
C GLN A 67 17.89 5.68 -45.45
N THR A 68 16.85 4.84 -45.55
CA THR A 68 16.72 3.81 -46.59
C THR A 68 15.84 4.32 -47.72
N SER A 69 16.17 4.05 -48.98
CA SER A 69 15.33 4.42 -50.14
C SER A 69 14.19 3.42 -50.40
N ALA A 70 13.56 2.92 -49.33
CA ALA A 70 12.59 1.83 -49.41
C ALA A 70 11.21 2.30 -49.86
N GLU A 71 10.61 1.56 -50.79
CA GLU A 71 9.30 1.85 -51.39
C GLU A 71 8.43 0.59 -51.39
N SER A 72 7.10 0.76 -51.35
CA SER A 72 6.20 -0.38 -51.33
C SER A 72 6.07 -0.99 -52.73
N TRP A 73 6.13 -2.32 -52.82
CA TRP A 73 5.88 -3.02 -54.09
C TRP A 73 4.40 -3.05 -54.48
N GLY A 74 3.49 -2.55 -53.64
CA GLY A 74 2.06 -2.54 -53.91
C GLY A 74 1.40 -3.92 -53.75
N THR A 75 0.33 -4.15 -54.50
CA THR A 75 -0.45 -5.40 -54.50
C THR A 75 0.11 -6.43 -55.51
N GLY A 76 -0.43 -7.65 -55.49
CA GLY A 76 -0.14 -8.65 -56.54
C GLY A 76 1.16 -9.44 -56.37
N ARG A 77 1.83 -9.34 -55.21
CA ARG A 77 3.10 -10.06 -54.93
C ARG A 77 3.04 -11.03 -53.74
N ALA A 78 1.84 -11.40 -53.29
CA ALA A 78 1.60 -12.28 -52.13
C ALA A 78 2.34 -11.87 -50.84
N VAL A 79 2.58 -10.56 -50.67
CA VAL A 79 3.42 -9.99 -49.61
C VAL A 79 2.79 -8.68 -49.10
N SER A 80 2.99 -8.35 -47.82
CA SER A 80 2.45 -7.12 -47.21
C SER A 80 2.97 -5.84 -47.89
N ARG A 81 2.11 -4.81 -47.96
CA ARG A 81 2.35 -3.53 -48.64
C ARG A 81 3.30 -2.58 -47.89
N ILE A 82 4.17 -3.10 -47.03
CA ILE A 82 5.19 -2.32 -46.30
C ILE A 82 6.30 -1.89 -47.27
N PRO A 83 6.88 -0.67 -47.14
CA PRO A 83 8.04 -0.26 -47.92
C PRO A 83 9.23 -1.22 -47.79
N ARG A 84 9.85 -1.59 -48.92
CA ARG A 84 10.92 -2.58 -49.01
C ARG A 84 12.20 -1.97 -49.58
N VAL A 85 13.34 -2.41 -49.07
CA VAL A 85 14.66 -1.96 -49.55
C VAL A 85 14.85 -2.38 -51.01
N PRO A 86 15.18 -1.45 -51.92
CA PRO A 86 15.36 -1.74 -53.34
C PRO A 86 16.68 -2.47 -53.61
N GLY A 87 16.89 -2.88 -54.86
CA GLY A 87 18.09 -3.58 -55.32
C GLY A 87 18.02 -5.09 -55.18
N GLY A 88 19.16 -5.75 -55.32
CA GLY A 88 19.33 -7.21 -55.25
C GLY A 88 20.71 -7.60 -54.72
N GLY A 89 20.99 -8.89 -54.61
CA GLY A 89 22.31 -9.42 -54.23
C GLY A 89 22.68 -9.35 -52.75
N THR A 90 22.01 -8.54 -51.93
CA THR A 90 22.23 -8.50 -50.47
C THR A 90 21.07 -9.15 -49.70
N HIS A 91 21.35 -9.73 -48.54
CA HIS A 91 20.31 -10.25 -47.65
C HIS A 91 19.30 -9.18 -47.17
N ARG A 92 19.64 -7.90 -47.29
CA ARG A 92 18.78 -6.79 -46.88
C ARG A 92 17.78 -6.37 -47.97
N ALA A 93 18.10 -6.61 -49.24
CA ALA A 93 17.21 -6.30 -50.37
C ALA A 93 15.86 -7.05 -50.23
N GLY A 94 14.76 -6.38 -50.54
CA GLY A 94 13.40 -6.93 -50.41
C GLY A 94 12.84 -7.03 -49.00
N GLN A 95 13.61 -6.75 -47.94
CA GLN A 95 13.12 -6.69 -46.56
C GLN A 95 12.33 -5.40 -46.28
N GLY A 96 11.35 -5.47 -45.37
CA GLY A 96 10.60 -4.31 -44.91
C GLY A 96 11.48 -3.30 -44.14
N ALA A 97 11.27 -2.02 -44.41
CA ALA A 97 11.96 -0.88 -43.80
C ALA A 97 10.97 0.24 -43.45
N PHE A 98 11.47 1.35 -42.90
CA PHE A 98 10.73 2.53 -42.37
C PHE A 98 9.76 2.27 -41.23
N GLY A 99 8.90 1.27 -41.32
CA GLY A 99 7.85 1.01 -40.37
C GLY A 99 8.34 0.58 -38.98
N ASN A 100 7.59 0.91 -37.94
CA ASN A 100 7.91 0.58 -36.54
C ASN A 100 7.92 -0.92 -36.22
N MET A 101 7.18 -1.74 -36.98
CA MET A 101 7.18 -3.20 -36.89
C MET A 101 8.40 -3.85 -37.55
N CYS A 102 9.14 -3.10 -38.40
CA CYS A 102 10.25 -3.66 -39.17
C CYS A 102 11.55 -3.62 -38.37
N ARG A 103 12.35 -4.69 -38.45
CA ARG A 103 13.72 -4.70 -37.91
C ARG A 103 14.57 -3.63 -38.61
N GLY A 104 15.18 -2.75 -37.82
CA GLY A 104 15.93 -1.58 -38.31
C GLY A 104 15.06 -0.44 -38.86
N GLY A 105 13.73 -0.55 -38.75
CA GLY A 105 12.79 0.52 -39.09
C GLY A 105 12.70 1.60 -38.00
N ARG A 106 11.85 2.61 -38.24
CA ARG A 106 11.74 3.77 -37.36
C ARG A 106 10.73 3.54 -36.25
N MET A 107 11.18 3.70 -35.01
CA MET A 107 10.33 3.56 -33.82
C MET A 107 9.14 4.53 -33.85
N PHE A 108 7.96 4.07 -33.44
CA PHE A 108 6.79 4.94 -33.25
C PHE A 108 7.03 5.92 -32.10
N ALA A 109 6.60 7.18 -32.28
CA ALA A 109 6.76 8.27 -31.32
C ALA A 109 8.18 8.32 -30.67
N PRO A 110 9.25 8.47 -31.48
CA PRO A 110 10.61 8.39 -30.95
C PRO A 110 10.88 9.53 -29.96
N THR A 111 11.72 9.28 -28.96
CA THR A 111 12.05 10.30 -27.95
C THR A 111 12.61 11.56 -28.60
N LYS A 112 12.14 12.71 -28.14
CA LYS A 112 12.49 14.02 -28.68
C LYS A 112 13.22 14.86 -27.66
N ILE A 113 14.14 15.68 -28.15
CA ILE A 113 14.91 16.62 -27.32
C ILE A 113 13.99 17.63 -26.62
N TRP A 114 12.91 18.08 -27.29
CA TRP A 114 11.96 19.07 -26.78
C TRP A 114 10.96 18.53 -25.76
N ARG A 115 11.11 17.27 -25.31
CA ARG A 115 10.36 16.79 -24.14
C ARG A 115 10.64 17.74 -22.97
N ARG A 116 9.60 18.13 -22.23
CA ARG A 116 9.77 19.01 -21.06
C ARG A 116 10.44 18.23 -19.91
N TRP A 117 11.77 18.28 -19.83
CA TRP A 117 12.57 17.65 -18.76
C TRP A 117 12.51 18.42 -17.45
N HIS A 118 12.68 19.73 -17.54
CA HIS A 118 12.71 20.62 -16.38
C HIS A 118 11.29 20.96 -15.87
N ARG A 119 11.18 21.18 -14.57
CA ARG A 119 9.99 21.63 -13.86
C ARG A 119 10.33 22.86 -13.03
N ARG A 120 9.67 23.96 -13.33
CA ARG A 120 9.66 25.16 -12.48
C ARG A 120 8.84 24.83 -11.24
N VAL A 121 9.40 25.11 -10.07
CA VAL A 121 8.71 24.96 -8.78
C VAL A 121 8.70 26.33 -8.11
N ASN A 122 7.56 26.70 -7.54
CA ASN A 122 7.39 27.97 -6.84
C ASN A 122 8.42 28.09 -5.71
N VAL A 123 9.08 29.25 -5.61
CA VAL A 123 10.10 29.54 -4.61
C VAL A 123 9.55 29.38 -3.19
N ASN A 124 8.32 29.83 -2.93
CA ASN A 124 7.72 29.69 -1.60
C ASN A 124 7.42 28.23 -1.24
N GLN A 125 6.98 27.42 -2.21
CA GLN A 125 6.83 25.97 -2.01
C GLN A 125 8.18 25.29 -1.73
N LYS A 126 9.24 25.68 -2.44
CA LYS A 126 10.59 25.17 -2.16
C LYS A 126 11.05 25.55 -0.75
N ARG A 127 10.85 26.80 -0.34
CA ARG A 127 11.23 27.29 1.00
C ARG A 127 10.46 26.56 2.10
N TYR A 128 9.16 26.33 1.93
CA TYR A 128 8.37 25.49 2.84
C TYR A 128 8.90 24.06 2.87
N ALA A 129 9.14 23.42 1.73
CA ALA A 129 9.67 22.06 1.71
C ALA A 129 11.00 21.94 2.48
N VAL A 130 11.90 22.93 2.34
CA VAL A 130 13.16 22.97 3.09
C VAL A 130 12.91 23.19 4.59
N ALA A 131 12.05 24.14 4.98
CA ALA A 131 11.71 24.37 6.38
C ALA A 131 11.10 23.11 7.04
N SER A 132 10.17 22.44 6.36
CA SER A 132 9.60 21.17 6.82
C SER A 132 10.64 20.06 6.91
N ALA A 133 11.62 20.04 6.00
CA ALA A 133 12.70 19.06 6.06
C ALA A 133 13.64 19.30 7.24
N ILE A 134 13.95 20.57 7.55
CA ILE A 134 14.74 20.95 8.71
C ILE A 134 13.99 20.62 10.01
N ALA A 135 12.70 20.94 10.12
CA ALA A 135 11.89 20.58 11.29
C ALA A 135 11.87 19.06 11.55
N ALA A 136 11.80 18.25 10.49
CA ALA A 136 11.85 16.80 10.65
C ALA A 136 13.20 16.27 11.17
N THR A 137 14.30 17.03 11.04
CA THR A 137 15.62 16.63 11.55
C THR A 137 15.74 16.78 13.07
N ALA A 138 14.89 17.60 13.69
CA ALA A 138 14.88 17.79 15.14
C ALA A 138 14.14 16.66 15.89
N ILE A 139 13.38 15.82 15.19
CA ILE A 139 12.52 14.79 15.80
C ILE A 139 13.17 13.40 15.69
N PRO A 140 13.61 12.79 16.82
CA PRO A 140 14.26 11.47 16.80
C PRO A 140 13.43 10.38 16.12
N SER A 141 12.11 10.36 16.35
CA SER A 141 11.22 9.33 15.82
C SER A 141 11.18 9.35 14.29
N LEU A 142 11.19 10.53 13.65
CA LEU A 142 11.23 10.65 12.19
C LEU A 142 12.60 10.26 11.64
N VAL A 143 13.68 10.58 12.35
CA VAL A 143 15.05 10.24 11.95
C VAL A 143 15.29 8.73 12.02
N MET A 144 14.79 8.09 13.08
CA MET A 144 14.81 6.64 13.24
C MET A 144 13.90 5.95 12.21
N ALA A 145 12.69 6.46 11.97
CA ALA A 145 11.76 5.91 10.98
C ALA A 145 12.33 5.96 9.54
N ARG A 146 13.13 6.98 9.20
CA ARG A 146 13.87 7.02 7.94
C ARG A 146 14.94 5.93 7.84
N GLY A 147 15.38 5.39 8.98
CA GLY A 147 16.33 4.29 9.07
C GLY A 147 17.75 4.72 9.41
N HIS A 148 17.95 5.85 10.10
CA HIS A 148 19.27 6.19 10.65
C HIS A 148 19.54 5.44 11.97
N ARG A 149 20.80 5.10 12.24
CA ARG A 149 21.24 4.55 13.55
C ARG A 149 21.65 5.70 14.47
N ILE A 150 20.80 6.03 15.44
CA ILE A 150 20.98 7.19 16.33
C ILE A 150 20.90 6.83 17.83
N GLU A 151 20.98 5.55 18.17
CA GLU A 151 20.81 5.06 19.56
C GLU A 151 21.86 5.63 20.53
N SER A 152 23.09 5.84 20.07
CA SER A 152 24.21 6.40 20.84
C SER A 152 24.29 7.94 20.80
N VAL A 153 23.40 8.61 20.07
CA VAL A 153 23.42 10.07 19.93
C VAL A 153 22.74 10.69 21.17
N PRO A 154 23.37 11.66 21.86
CA PRO A 154 22.87 12.16 23.14
C PRO A 154 21.54 12.92 23.01
N GLU A 155 21.37 13.69 21.94
CA GLU A 155 20.15 14.44 21.69
C GLU A 155 19.95 14.80 20.21
N MET A 156 18.74 15.22 19.87
CA MET A 156 18.36 15.73 18.56
C MET A 156 17.62 17.06 18.72
N PRO A 157 17.89 18.07 17.88
CA PRO A 157 18.93 18.11 16.83
C PRO A 157 20.36 18.08 17.40
N LEU A 158 21.29 17.43 16.71
CA LEU A 158 22.68 17.33 17.16
C LEU A 158 23.48 18.57 16.73
N VAL A 159 24.02 19.31 17.70
CA VAL A 159 24.84 20.51 17.49
C VAL A 159 26.26 20.27 18.03
N ILE A 160 27.28 20.63 17.26
CA ILE A 160 28.69 20.50 17.61
C ILE A 160 29.39 21.86 17.62
N GLY A 161 30.50 21.96 18.35
CA GLY A 161 31.35 23.15 18.37
C GLY A 161 31.88 23.56 16.99
N ASP A 162 32.13 24.86 16.81
CA ASP A 162 32.63 25.43 15.55
C ASP A 162 34.09 25.04 15.24
N SER A 163 34.82 24.48 16.21
CA SER A 163 36.14 23.88 16.01
C SER A 163 36.13 22.77 14.94
N ALA A 164 34.98 22.12 14.72
CA ALA A 164 34.79 21.16 13.62
C ALA A 164 35.02 21.77 12.23
N GLU A 165 34.83 23.08 12.05
CA GLU A 165 34.96 23.73 10.75
C GLU A 165 36.42 23.81 10.26
N GLY A 166 37.38 23.80 11.20
CA GLY A 166 38.81 23.83 10.95
C GLY A 166 39.43 22.48 10.56
N LEU A 167 38.67 21.39 10.62
CA LEU A 167 39.17 20.04 10.35
C LEU A 167 39.53 19.84 8.88
N GLU A 168 40.72 19.28 8.63
CA GLU A 168 41.20 18.97 7.28
C GLU A 168 41.29 17.48 6.97
N LYS A 169 41.54 16.65 8.00
CA LYS A 169 41.91 15.24 7.82
C LYS A 169 40.72 14.32 8.14
N THR A 170 40.52 13.31 7.29
CA THR A 170 39.45 12.31 7.44
C THR A 170 39.54 11.49 8.75
N PRO A 171 40.72 11.12 9.29
CA PRO A 171 40.77 10.36 10.55
C PRO A 171 40.26 11.19 11.73
N ALA A 172 40.55 12.49 11.76
CA ALA A 172 40.05 13.40 12.79
C ALA A 172 38.52 13.54 12.72
N ALA A 173 37.96 13.64 11.50
CA ALA A 173 36.51 13.63 11.29
C ALA A 173 35.85 12.33 11.77
N ILE A 174 36.47 11.17 11.54
CA ILE A 174 35.97 9.87 12.05
C ILE A 174 36.03 9.82 13.57
N LYS A 175 37.11 10.33 14.18
CA LYS A 175 37.26 10.40 15.65
C LYS A 175 36.09 11.17 16.28
N ILE A 176 35.75 12.33 15.71
CA ILE A 176 34.63 13.15 16.18
C ILE A 176 33.28 12.44 16.01
N LEU A 177 33.03 11.81 14.86
CA LEU A 177 31.79 11.04 14.65
C LEU A 177 31.65 9.91 15.68
N LYS A 178 32.74 9.29 16.11
CA LYS A 178 32.73 8.26 17.15
C LYS A 178 32.42 8.85 18.53
N GLN A 179 33.05 9.97 18.87
CA GLN A 179 32.85 10.70 20.12
C GLN A 179 31.38 11.10 20.32
N ILE A 180 30.74 11.65 19.29
CA ILE A 180 29.33 12.11 19.36
C ILE A 180 28.31 10.98 19.09
N GLY A 181 28.77 9.73 18.96
CA GLY A 181 27.88 8.57 18.73
C GLY A 181 27.23 8.52 17.34
N ALA A 182 27.68 9.31 16.37
CA ALA A 182 27.13 9.40 15.02
C ALA A 182 27.76 8.42 14.00
N TYR A 183 28.91 7.81 14.34
CA TYR A 183 29.68 6.99 13.42
C TYR A 183 28.97 5.69 13.02
N ALA A 184 28.12 5.12 13.88
CA ALA A 184 27.36 3.90 13.59
C ALA A 184 26.47 4.02 12.34
N ASP A 185 25.97 5.23 12.04
CA ASP A 185 25.19 5.48 10.82
C ASP A 185 26.07 5.56 9.56
N ALA A 186 27.30 6.06 9.69
CA ALA A 186 28.28 6.06 8.61
C ALA A 186 28.81 4.65 8.32
N GLU A 187 29.05 3.82 9.34
CA GLU A 187 29.40 2.40 9.19
C GLU A 187 28.30 1.62 8.47
N LYS A 188 27.04 1.82 8.89
CA LYS A 188 25.88 1.25 8.18
C LYS A 188 25.85 1.65 6.70
N ALA A 189 26.25 2.88 6.37
CA ALA A 189 26.31 3.33 4.99
C ALA A 189 27.49 2.69 4.22
N LYS A 190 28.65 2.51 4.87
CA LYS A 190 29.81 1.80 4.32
C LYS A 190 29.47 0.36 3.95
N ASP A 191 28.83 -0.39 4.87
CA ASP A 191 28.51 -1.80 4.66
C ASP A 191 27.37 -2.01 3.64
N SER A 192 26.59 -0.96 3.38
CA SER A 192 25.44 -1.02 2.47
C SER A 192 25.80 -0.88 0.98
N GLN A 193 27.08 -0.83 0.63
CA GLN A 193 27.54 -0.67 -0.75
C GLN A 193 27.15 -1.87 -1.62
N GLY A 194 25.96 -1.78 -2.24
CA GLY A 194 25.42 -2.82 -3.10
C GLY A 194 25.73 -2.59 -4.58
N ILE A 195 25.91 -3.68 -5.32
CA ILE A 195 26.00 -3.63 -6.78
C ILE A 195 24.60 -3.38 -7.36
N ARG A 196 24.45 -2.30 -8.15
CA ARG A 196 23.17 -1.93 -8.79
C ARG A 196 22.72 -3.00 -9.79
N PRO A 197 21.49 -3.52 -9.70
CA PRO A 197 20.96 -4.43 -10.71
C PRO A 197 20.69 -3.73 -12.04
N GLY A 198 20.65 -4.50 -13.12
CA GLY A 198 20.32 -4.04 -14.47
C GLY A 198 21.43 -3.24 -15.18
N LYS A 199 21.03 -2.42 -16.17
CA LYS A 199 21.95 -1.73 -17.10
C LYS A 199 22.70 -0.52 -16.49
N GLY A 200 22.49 -0.22 -15.21
CA GLY A 200 23.15 0.90 -14.52
C GLY A 200 24.66 0.72 -14.39
N LYS A 201 25.11 -0.54 -14.25
CA LYS A 201 26.53 -0.90 -14.12
C LYS A 201 27.38 -0.42 -15.30
N MET A 202 26.83 -0.52 -16.51
CA MET A 202 27.48 -0.06 -17.76
C MET A 202 27.52 1.47 -17.91
N ARG A 203 26.90 2.23 -17.01
CA ARG A 203 26.74 3.70 -17.11
C ARG A 203 27.27 4.40 -15.86
N ASN A 204 28.44 3.97 -15.37
CA ASN A 204 29.14 4.55 -14.22
C ASN A 204 28.30 4.60 -12.92
N ARG A 205 27.31 3.73 -12.78
CA ARG A 205 26.42 3.63 -11.61
C ARG A 205 26.45 2.21 -11.05
N ARG A 206 27.66 1.66 -10.90
CA ARG A 206 27.89 0.29 -10.44
C ARG A 206 27.43 0.10 -9.00
N TYR A 207 27.71 1.05 -8.12
CA TYR A 207 27.39 0.96 -6.70
C TYR A 207 26.21 1.87 -6.32
N ILE A 208 25.46 1.44 -5.31
CA ILE A 208 24.45 2.22 -4.59
C ILE A 208 24.81 2.18 -3.12
N ASN A 209 24.94 3.35 -2.52
CA ASN A 209 25.27 3.48 -1.10
C ASN A 209 24.10 4.18 -0.41
N ARG A 210 23.80 3.78 0.83
CA ARG A 210 22.84 4.51 1.66
C ARG A 210 23.36 5.92 1.98
N LYS A 211 22.43 6.81 2.31
CA LYS A 211 22.73 8.18 2.73
C LYS A 211 22.74 8.22 4.25
N GLY A 212 23.91 8.45 4.83
CA GLY A 212 24.14 8.60 6.26
C GLY A 212 23.99 10.05 6.72
N PRO A 213 24.78 10.48 7.73
CA PRO A 213 24.69 11.82 8.29
C PRO A 213 24.91 12.92 7.24
N LEU A 214 24.22 14.04 7.40
CA LEU A 214 24.49 15.28 6.67
C LEU A 214 25.12 16.27 7.65
N ILE A 215 26.30 16.80 7.33
CA ILE A 215 26.98 17.80 8.16
C ILE A 215 26.70 19.18 7.56
N VAL A 216 26.18 20.07 8.40
CA VAL A 216 25.86 21.45 8.01
C VAL A 216 26.76 22.42 8.75
N TYR A 217 27.47 23.24 7.99
CA TYR A 217 28.43 24.23 8.50
C TYR A 217 28.04 25.66 8.11
N GLY A 218 28.54 26.62 8.90
CA GLY A 218 28.12 28.02 8.86
C GLY A 218 29.05 28.91 8.06
N ASN A 219 30.37 28.73 8.15
CA ASN A 219 31.31 29.69 7.55
C ASN A 219 31.67 29.39 6.10
N GLU A 220 31.89 30.45 5.33
CA GLU A 220 32.40 30.34 3.97
C GLU A 220 33.90 30.00 4.01
N GLY A 221 34.37 29.15 3.09
CA GLY A 221 35.78 28.72 3.08
C GLY A 221 36.17 27.67 4.15
N ALA A 222 35.21 27.17 4.94
CA ALA A 222 35.47 26.14 5.95
C ALA A 222 36.12 24.88 5.33
N LYS A 223 37.11 24.33 6.03
CA LYS A 223 37.90 23.18 5.55
C LYS A 223 37.21 21.84 5.80
N ILE A 224 36.14 21.85 6.58
CA ILE A 224 35.27 20.70 6.91
C ILE A 224 34.83 19.88 5.69
N GLU A 225 34.61 20.51 4.54
CA GLU A 225 34.25 19.79 3.32
C GLU A 225 35.34 18.79 2.90
N LYS A 226 36.62 19.14 3.05
CA LYS A 226 37.75 18.25 2.72
C LYS A 226 37.80 17.04 3.66
N ALA A 227 37.55 17.24 4.95
CA ALA A 227 37.63 16.20 5.96
C ALA A 227 36.47 15.19 5.86
N PHE A 228 35.25 15.62 5.55
CA PHE A 228 34.07 14.75 5.60
C PHE A 228 33.61 14.20 4.24
N ARG A 229 33.97 14.81 3.11
CA ARG A 229 33.45 14.40 1.78
C ARG A 229 33.75 12.97 1.36
N ASN A 230 34.82 12.37 1.90
CA ASN A 230 35.28 11.03 1.52
C ASN A 230 34.76 9.93 2.47
N ILE A 231 34.05 10.30 3.54
CA ILE A 231 33.49 9.32 4.47
C ILE A 231 32.24 8.68 3.81
N PRO A 232 32.14 7.33 3.75
CA PRO A 232 31.02 6.66 3.09
C PRO A 232 29.65 7.12 3.61
N GLY A 233 28.77 7.53 2.70
CA GLY A 233 27.39 7.92 3.01
C GLY A 233 27.23 9.31 3.65
N VAL A 234 28.30 9.94 4.11
CA VAL A 234 28.27 11.29 4.69
C VAL A 234 28.22 12.32 3.57
N GLU A 235 27.40 13.36 3.74
CA GLU A 235 27.41 14.52 2.85
C GLU A 235 27.61 15.79 3.66
N VAL A 236 28.12 16.83 3.00
CA VAL A 236 28.35 18.14 3.61
C VAL A 236 27.51 19.18 2.87
N ALA A 237 26.97 20.16 3.60
CA ALA A 237 26.28 21.32 3.04
C ALA A 237 26.58 22.58 3.86
N ASN A 238 26.62 23.74 3.22
CA ASN A 238 26.64 25.01 3.95
C ASN A 238 25.19 25.47 4.18
N VAL A 239 24.93 26.09 5.33
CA VAL A 239 23.60 26.55 5.76
C VAL A 239 22.92 27.49 4.77
N ASP A 240 23.68 28.36 4.09
CA ASP A 240 23.15 29.32 3.12
C ASP A 240 22.70 28.68 1.80
N ARG A 241 23.25 27.50 1.48
CA ARG A 241 22.97 26.72 0.26
C ARG A 241 22.36 25.36 0.57
N LEU A 242 21.48 25.30 1.58
CA LEU A 242 20.74 24.09 1.92
C LEU A 242 19.82 23.63 0.78
N ASN A 243 19.99 22.36 0.40
CA ASN A 243 19.24 21.74 -0.69
C ASN A 243 18.29 20.67 -0.13
N LEU A 244 17.03 20.72 -0.55
CA LEU A 244 16.03 19.70 -0.22
C LEU A 244 16.48 18.29 -0.61
N LEU A 245 17.20 18.13 -1.72
CA LEU A 245 17.69 16.81 -2.16
C LEU A 245 18.69 16.20 -1.18
N LYS A 246 19.42 17.02 -0.42
CA LYS A 246 20.33 16.57 0.64
C LYS A 246 19.59 16.38 1.96
N LEU A 247 18.65 17.25 2.31
CA LEU A 247 17.88 17.15 3.56
C LEU A 247 16.85 16.01 3.55
N ALA A 248 16.21 15.76 2.42
CA ALA A 248 15.23 14.69 2.23
C ALA A 248 15.54 13.86 0.97
N PRO A 249 16.64 13.08 0.94
CA PRO A 249 16.97 12.23 -0.20
C PRO A 249 15.86 11.23 -0.47
N GLY A 250 15.37 11.20 -1.71
CA GLY A 250 14.24 10.36 -2.11
C GLY A 250 12.86 10.95 -1.80
N GLY A 251 12.80 12.18 -1.26
CA GLY A 251 11.56 12.81 -0.80
C GLY A 251 11.12 12.33 0.59
N HIS A 252 11.94 11.52 1.27
CA HIS A 252 11.67 11.02 2.62
C HIS A 252 12.32 11.95 3.66
N LEU A 253 11.49 12.48 4.55
CA LEU A 253 11.84 13.41 5.63
C LEU A 253 12.64 12.72 6.75
N GLY A 254 13.28 13.54 7.60
CA GLY A 254 13.99 13.07 8.80
C GLY A 254 15.37 12.49 8.49
N ARG A 255 16.20 13.18 7.70
CA ARG A 255 17.62 12.79 7.60
C ARG A 255 18.32 13.10 8.91
N PHE A 256 19.28 12.27 9.31
CA PHE A 256 20.16 12.62 10.43
C PHE A 256 21.11 13.74 10.00
N VAL A 257 21.00 14.90 10.67
CA VAL A 257 21.79 16.11 10.37
C VAL A 257 22.57 16.52 11.62
N ILE A 258 23.84 16.85 11.41
CA ILE A 258 24.77 17.37 12.41
C ILE A 258 25.04 18.83 12.07
N TRP A 259 24.79 19.73 12.99
CA TRP A 259 24.91 21.18 12.79
C TRP A 259 26.15 21.71 13.53
N THR A 260 26.94 22.57 12.90
CA THR A 260 27.87 23.42 13.68
C THR A 260 27.08 24.51 14.40
N LYS A 261 27.58 24.97 15.54
CA LYS A 261 26.98 26.05 16.32
C LYS A 261 26.65 27.27 15.45
N SER A 262 27.64 27.75 14.68
CA SER A 262 27.49 28.87 13.74
C SER A 262 26.44 28.61 12.65
N ALA A 263 26.31 27.37 12.16
CA ALA A 263 25.27 27.02 11.20
C ALA A 263 23.87 27.08 11.83
N PHE A 264 23.76 26.61 13.08
CA PHE A 264 22.51 26.52 13.79
C PHE A 264 21.94 27.91 14.11
N GLU A 265 22.77 28.83 14.60
CA GLU A 265 22.39 30.23 14.87
C GLU A 265 21.99 30.98 13.58
N LYS A 266 22.68 30.71 12.46
CA LYS A 266 22.34 31.33 11.17
C LYS A 266 20.95 30.96 10.65
N LEU A 267 20.35 29.85 11.09
CA LEU A 267 19.02 29.42 10.60
C LEU A 267 17.94 30.48 10.86
N ASP A 268 17.98 31.19 11.99
CA ASP A 268 16.99 32.22 12.31
C ASP A 268 17.10 33.44 11.40
N SER A 269 18.31 33.88 11.03
CA SER A 269 18.49 34.95 10.03
C SER A 269 17.97 34.52 8.63
N ILE A 270 18.18 33.24 8.27
CA ILE A 270 17.86 32.67 6.96
C ILE A 270 16.36 32.39 6.78
N PHE A 271 15.64 32.03 7.84
CA PHE A 271 14.22 31.65 7.76
C PHE A 271 13.28 32.61 8.49
N GLY A 272 13.78 33.42 9.41
CA GLY A 272 12.97 34.25 10.30
C GLY A 272 12.20 33.41 11.32
N SER A 273 11.24 34.05 11.99
CA SER A 273 10.29 33.40 12.89
C SER A 273 8.90 33.30 12.26
N PHE A 274 7.91 32.88 13.05
CA PHE A 274 6.50 32.90 12.63
C PHE A 274 5.92 34.31 12.52
N ASP A 275 6.55 35.29 13.17
CA ASP A 275 6.08 36.67 13.28
C ASP A 275 7.09 37.69 12.72
N LYS A 276 8.40 37.41 12.81
CA LYS A 276 9.48 38.24 12.24
C LYS A 276 9.86 37.71 10.84
N PRO A 277 9.85 38.55 9.80
CA PRO A 277 10.28 38.13 8.47
C PRO A 277 11.77 37.79 8.44
N SER A 278 12.16 36.92 7.52
CA SER A 278 13.57 36.57 7.29
C SER A 278 14.38 37.76 6.79
N GLU A 279 15.62 37.87 7.28
CA GLU A 279 16.58 38.88 6.85
C GLU A 279 17.15 38.55 5.47
N LYS A 280 17.54 37.29 5.22
CA LYS A 280 18.11 36.88 3.91
C LYS A 280 17.06 36.63 2.83
N LYS A 281 15.84 36.24 3.20
CA LYS A 281 14.77 35.91 2.24
C LYS A 281 13.71 37.01 2.26
N LYS A 282 13.83 37.96 1.32
CA LYS A 282 12.89 39.09 1.15
C LYS A 282 11.43 38.62 1.21
N GLY A 283 10.67 39.19 2.15
CA GLY A 283 9.23 38.96 2.34
C GLY A 283 8.85 37.53 2.74
N TYR A 284 9.79 36.72 3.22
CA TYR A 284 9.50 35.35 3.65
C TYR A 284 9.20 35.30 5.15
N LEU A 285 8.10 34.61 5.48
CA LEU A 285 7.71 34.23 6.82
C LEU A 285 7.56 32.70 6.89
N LEU A 286 7.78 32.13 8.06
CA LEU A 286 7.55 30.70 8.26
C LEU A 286 6.06 30.36 8.07
N PRO A 287 5.76 29.22 7.44
CA PRO A 287 4.39 28.79 7.21
C PRO A 287 3.71 28.45 8.53
N ARG A 288 2.52 29.03 8.76
CA ARG A 288 1.69 28.73 9.92
C ARG A 288 0.93 27.42 9.71
N SER A 289 0.88 26.59 10.75
CA SER A 289 0.08 25.38 10.77
C SER A 289 -1.41 25.71 10.85
N LYS A 290 -2.26 24.83 10.32
CA LYS A 290 -3.72 24.95 10.47
C LYS A 290 -4.17 24.71 11.91
N MET A 291 -3.49 23.80 12.61
CA MET A 291 -3.73 23.48 14.01
C MET A 291 -2.58 24.01 14.85
N VAL A 292 -2.91 24.62 15.99
CA VAL A 292 -1.90 25.01 16.97
C VAL A 292 -1.37 23.78 17.69
N ASN A 293 -2.22 22.88 18.21
CA ASN A 293 -1.76 21.61 18.77
C ASN A 293 -2.11 20.46 17.80
N ALA A 294 -1.13 19.61 17.48
CA ALA A 294 -1.31 18.46 16.60
C ALA A 294 -1.77 17.19 17.36
N ASP A 295 -1.66 17.18 18.69
CA ASP A 295 -2.10 16.05 19.52
C ASP A 295 -3.62 16.09 19.70
N LEU A 296 -4.31 15.44 18.76
CA LEU A 296 -5.76 15.26 18.81
C LEU A 296 -6.20 14.47 20.04
N SER A 297 -5.39 13.52 20.52
CA SER A 297 -5.77 12.71 21.68
C SER A 297 -5.87 13.58 22.92
N ARG A 298 -4.91 14.49 23.13
CA ARG A 298 -4.94 15.47 24.21
C ARG A 298 -6.14 16.42 24.11
N ILE A 299 -6.45 16.91 22.91
CA ILE A 299 -7.61 17.80 22.71
C ILE A 299 -8.91 17.05 22.98
N ILE A 300 -9.07 15.85 22.42
CA ILE A 300 -10.30 15.04 22.57
C ILE A 300 -10.50 14.63 24.02
N ASN A 301 -9.43 14.27 24.74
CA ASN A 301 -9.50 13.83 26.12
C ASN A 301 -9.42 14.97 27.15
N SER A 302 -9.48 16.23 26.70
CA SER A 302 -9.56 17.38 27.60
C SER A 302 -10.91 17.44 28.31
N ASP A 303 -10.93 17.97 29.53
CA ASP A 303 -12.14 18.04 30.36
C ASP A 303 -13.23 18.88 29.69
N GLU A 304 -12.84 19.92 28.95
CA GLU A 304 -13.74 20.79 28.19
C GLU A 304 -14.49 20.04 27.08
N VAL A 305 -13.83 19.08 26.43
CA VAL A 305 -14.47 18.24 25.41
C VAL A 305 -15.24 17.10 26.06
N GLN A 306 -14.63 16.38 27.00
CA GLN A 306 -15.25 15.19 27.62
C GLN A 306 -16.48 15.52 28.46
N SER A 307 -16.57 16.70 29.07
CA SER A 307 -17.75 17.15 29.82
C SER A 307 -19.01 17.33 28.96
N VAL A 308 -18.84 17.60 27.66
CA VAL A 308 -19.94 17.82 26.71
C VAL A 308 -20.25 16.56 25.87
N VAL A 309 -19.26 15.68 25.68
CA VAL A 309 -19.40 14.47 24.87
C VAL A 309 -20.40 13.50 25.49
N ARG A 310 -21.36 13.05 24.68
CA ARG A 310 -22.34 12.03 25.11
C ARG A 310 -21.65 10.68 25.33
N PRO A 311 -22.13 9.87 26.29
CA PRO A 311 -21.57 8.54 26.52
C PRO A 311 -21.67 7.66 25.28
N ILE A 312 -20.66 6.81 25.10
CA ILE A 312 -20.58 5.89 23.97
C ILE A 312 -21.78 4.93 24.00
N LYS A 313 -22.50 4.81 22.87
CA LYS A 313 -23.57 3.82 22.70
C LYS A 313 -22.94 2.43 22.55
N LYS A 314 -23.01 1.61 23.60
CA LYS A 314 -22.41 0.26 23.64
C LYS A 314 -23.24 -0.80 22.89
N ASP A 315 -24.52 -0.53 22.66
CA ASP A 315 -25.44 -1.49 22.09
C ASP A 315 -25.30 -1.59 20.56
N VAL A 316 -24.47 -2.52 20.10
CA VAL A 316 -24.44 -2.94 18.70
C VAL A 316 -25.38 -4.13 18.52
N LYS A 317 -26.66 -3.86 18.24
CA LYS A 317 -27.64 -4.89 17.89
C LYS A 317 -27.30 -5.45 16.50
N ARG A 318 -26.60 -6.58 16.45
CA ARG A 318 -26.41 -7.34 15.21
C ARG A 318 -27.70 -8.06 14.84
N ALA A 319 -28.04 -8.09 13.55
CA ALA A 319 -29.15 -8.88 13.07
C ALA A 319 -28.86 -10.36 13.31
N PRO A 320 -29.62 -11.08 14.15
CA PRO A 320 -29.48 -12.52 14.28
C PRO A 320 -30.01 -13.19 13.00
N LEU A 321 -29.49 -14.38 12.68
CA LEU A 321 -30.04 -15.20 11.61
C LEU A 321 -31.53 -15.49 11.90
N LYS A 322 -32.41 -15.15 10.95
CA LYS A 322 -33.85 -15.39 11.07
C LYS A 322 -34.11 -16.90 11.06
N LYS A 323 -34.36 -17.47 12.25
CA LYS A 323 -34.71 -18.89 12.40
C LYS A 323 -36.16 -19.10 11.94
N ASN A 324 -36.40 -20.15 11.17
CA ASN A 324 -37.77 -20.51 10.77
C ASN A 324 -38.53 -21.07 11.99
N PRO A 325 -39.64 -20.44 12.44
CA PRO A 325 -40.40 -20.88 13.59
C PRO A 325 -40.99 -22.29 13.43
N LEU A 326 -41.46 -22.65 12.23
CA LEU A 326 -42.08 -23.95 11.98
C LEU A 326 -41.09 -25.12 12.15
N LYS A 327 -39.80 -24.86 11.86
CA LYS A 327 -38.72 -25.85 12.00
C LYS A 327 -38.02 -25.77 13.36
N ASN A 328 -38.04 -24.60 14.02
CA ASN A 328 -37.34 -24.38 15.28
C ASN A 328 -38.32 -24.14 16.43
N LEU A 329 -38.47 -25.14 17.30
CA LEU A 329 -39.43 -25.11 18.40
C LEU A 329 -39.23 -23.90 19.33
N ASN A 330 -38.00 -23.56 19.73
CA ASN A 330 -37.77 -22.42 20.63
C ASN A 330 -38.20 -21.09 20.01
N THR A 331 -38.02 -20.95 18.69
CA THR A 331 -38.47 -19.77 17.95
C THR A 331 -39.99 -19.77 17.82
N MET A 332 -40.62 -20.94 17.59
CA MET A 332 -42.07 -21.07 17.63
C MET A 332 -42.64 -20.73 18.98
N LEU A 333 -42.06 -21.22 20.07
CA LEU A 333 -42.57 -20.99 21.43
C LEU A 333 -42.43 -19.53 21.86
N ARG A 334 -41.38 -18.84 21.39
CA ARG A 334 -41.25 -17.40 21.58
C ARG A 334 -42.35 -16.61 20.85
N LEU A 335 -42.83 -17.11 19.73
CA LEU A 335 -43.89 -16.47 18.93
C LEU A 335 -45.30 -16.91 19.35
N ASN A 336 -45.47 -18.17 19.70
CA ASN A 336 -46.72 -18.79 20.11
C ASN A 336 -46.46 -19.85 21.21
N PRO A 337 -46.61 -19.47 22.50
CA PRO A 337 -46.46 -20.39 23.62
C PRO A 337 -47.44 -21.58 23.60
N TYR A 338 -48.65 -21.40 23.02
CA TYR A 338 -49.67 -22.44 22.91
C TYR A 338 -49.34 -23.52 21.87
N ALA A 339 -48.33 -23.31 21.02
CA ALA A 339 -47.88 -24.35 20.09
C ALA A 339 -47.39 -25.62 20.82
N LYS A 340 -46.90 -25.48 22.06
CA LYS A 340 -46.49 -26.62 22.90
C LYS A 340 -47.69 -27.50 23.28
N THR A 341 -48.77 -26.87 23.74
CA THR A 341 -49.98 -27.58 24.18
C THR A 341 -50.69 -28.20 23.00
N ALA A 342 -50.84 -27.46 21.90
CA ALA A 342 -51.45 -27.96 20.67
C ALA A 342 -50.71 -29.19 20.11
N ARG A 343 -49.37 -29.16 20.05
CA ARG A 343 -48.58 -30.30 19.58
C ARG A 343 -48.69 -31.51 20.50
N ARG A 344 -48.74 -31.29 21.82
CA ARG A 344 -48.96 -32.36 22.79
C ARG A 344 -50.33 -33.00 22.63
N MET A 345 -51.38 -32.20 22.46
CA MET A 345 -52.74 -32.68 22.21
C MET A 345 -52.84 -33.49 20.91
N ALA A 346 -52.15 -33.05 19.85
CA ALA A 346 -52.12 -33.76 18.58
C ALA A 346 -51.48 -35.15 18.71
N LEU A 347 -50.35 -35.28 19.43
CA LEU A 347 -49.68 -36.56 19.65
C LEU A 347 -50.57 -37.53 20.44
N LEU A 348 -51.19 -37.06 21.52
CA LEU A 348 -52.11 -37.88 22.32
C LEU A 348 -53.32 -38.36 21.51
N ALA A 349 -53.86 -37.48 20.65
CA ALA A 349 -54.97 -37.84 19.77
C ALA A 349 -54.55 -38.87 18.69
N GLU A 350 -53.32 -38.80 18.18
CA GLU A 350 -52.80 -39.76 17.20
C GLU A 350 -52.61 -41.15 17.82
N GLU A 351 -52.03 -41.24 19.01
CA GLU A 351 -51.90 -42.50 19.76
C GLU A 351 -53.26 -43.18 19.98
N GLN A 352 -54.28 -42.41 20.36
CA GLN A 352 -55.64 -42.91 20.51
C GLN A 352 -56.24 -43.40 19.18
N ARG A 353 -56.03 -42.68 18.07
CA ARG A 353 -56.51 -43.09 16.74
C ARG A 353 -55.87 -44.39 16.28
N VAL A 354 -54.56 -44.57 16.48
CA VAL A 354 -53.84 -45.78 16.09
C VAL A 354 -54.37 -46.99 16.86
N LYS A 355 -54.59 -46.84 18.17
CA LYS A 355 -55.18 -47.88 19.02
C LYS A 355 -56.59 -48.26 18.54
N ALA A 356 -57.47 -47.27 18.34
CA ALA A 356 -58.84 -47.49 17.87
C ALA A 356 -58.89 -48.12 16.46
N LYS A 357 -57.95 -47.78 15.57
CA LYS A 357 -57.85 -48.38 14.24
C LYS A 357 -57.46 -49.86 14.31
N LYS A 358 -56.51 -50.21 15.18
CA LYS A 358 -56.08 -51.60 15.40
C LYS A 358 -57.23 -52.47 15.91
N GLU A 359 -57.95 -51.98 16.92
CA GLU A 359 -59.12 -52.68 17.48
C GLU A 359 -60.25 -52.87 16.44
N LYS A 360 -60.50 -51.88 15.59
CA LYS A 360 -61.48 -52.01 14.48
C LYS A 360 -61.03 -53.01 13.41
N LEU A 361 -59.73 -53.07 13.12
CA LEU A 361 -59.18 -54.02 12.14
C LEU A 361 -59.31 -55.46 12.66
N ASP A 362 -58.99 -55.69 13.93
CA ASP A 362 -59.05 -57.01 14.55
C ASP A 362 -60.50 -57.54 14.60
N LYS A 363 -61.50 -56.68 14.83
CA LYS A 363 -62.93 -57.06 14.75
C LYS A 363 -63.44 -57.40 13.35
N LYS A 364 -62.83 -56.85 12.29
CA LYS A 364 -63.25 -57.10 10.90
C LYS A 364 -62.66 -58.36 10.27
N ARG A 365 -61.59 -58.92 10.86
CA ARG A 365 -60.99 -60.17 10.40
C ARG A 365 -61.78 -61.37 10.95
N LYS A 366 -62.84 -61.81 10.26
CA LYS A 366 -63.37 -63.17 10.41
C LYS A 366 -62.47 -64.13 9.60
N PRO A 367 -61.97 -65.25 10.15
CA PRO A 367 -61.19 -66.19 9.36
C PRO A 367 -62.11 -66.90 8.35
N ILE A 368 -61.92 -66.64 7.05
CA ILE A 368 -62.55 -67.40 5.96
C ILE A 368 -62.05 -68.84 6.06
N THR A 369 -62.95 -69.83 6.04
CA THR A 369 -62.56 -71.24 6.14
C THR A 369 -61.80 -71.67 4.89
N LYS A 370 -60.90 -72.67 5.01
CA LYS A 370 -60.13 -73.18 3.85
C LYS A 370 -61.05 -73.66 2.72
N GLU A 371 -62.24 -74.13 3.06
CA GLU A 371 -63.26 -74.63 2.14
C GLU A 371 -63.90 -73.50 1.32
N GLU A 372 -64.29 -72.39 1.94
CA GLU A 372 -64.78 -71.20 1.22
C GLU A 372 -63.70 -70.61 0.31
N ALA A 373 -62.45 -70.57 0.77
CA ALA A 373 -61.32 -70.11 -0.05
C ALA A 373 -60.96 -71.08 -1.19
N ALA A 374 -61.31 -72.37 -1.06
CA ALA A 374 -61.16 -73.37 -2.11
C ALA A 374 -62.31 -73.30 -3.12
N ALA A 375 -63.54 -73.08 -2.66
CA ALA A 375 -64.72 -72.88 -3.51
C ALA A 375 -64.60 -71.63 -4.39
N ILE A 376 -64.11 -70.52 -3.84
CA ILE A 376 -63.84 -69.30 -4.62
C ILE A 376 -62.76 -69.56 -5.68
N ARG A 377 -61.72 -70.35 -5.34
CA ARG A 377 -60.66 -70.71 -6.28
C ARG A 377 -61.11 -71.72 -7.34
N SER A 378 -61.98 -72.68 -7.01
CA SER A 378 -62.50 -73.66 -7.96
C SER A 378 -63.48 -73.03 -8.94
N ALA A 379 -64.34 -72.12 -8.49
CA ALA A 379 -65.22 -71.33 -9.36
C ALA A 379 -64.41 -70.51 -10.38
N GLY A 380 -63.30 -69.89 -9.95
CA GLY A 380 -62.38 -69.22 -10.86
C GLY A 380 -61.75 -70.18 -11.89
N LYS A 381 -61.26 -71.35 -11.45
CA LYS A 381 -60.64 -72.35 -12.36
C LYS A 381 -61.63 -72.92 -13.37
N ALA A 382 -62.87 -73.20 -12.97
CA ALA A 382 -63.91 -73.74 -13.85
C ALA A 382 -64.22 -72.76 -14.98
N TRP A 383 -64.32 -71.45 -14.67
CA TRP A 383 -64.52 -70.42 -15.69
C TRP A 383 -63.38 -70.38 -16.70
N TYR A 384 -62.12 -70.45 -16.24
CA TYR A 384 -60.97 -70.48 -17.14
C TYR A 384 -60.91 -71.73 -18.03
N GLN A 385 -61.38 -72.89 -17.56
CA GLN A 385 -61.36 -74.13 -18.35
C GLN A 385 -62.32 -74.11 -19.53
N THR A 386 -63.43 -73.38 -19.45
CA THR A 386 -64.40 -73.23 -20.56
C THR A 386 -63.87 -72.45 -21.77
N MET A 387 -62.65 -71.89 -21.71
CA MET A 387 -62.06 -71.07 -22.78
C MET A 387 -60.76 -71.66 -23.38
N ILE A 388 -60.48 -72.97 -23.21
CA ILE A 388 -59.15 -73.55 -23.51
C ILE A 388 -59.04 -74.25 -24.88
N SER A 389 -60.10 -74.79 -25.50
CA SER A 389 -59.97 -75.33 -26.87
C SER A 389 -61.31 -75.55 -27.59
N ASP A 390 -61.46 -75.00 -28.79
CA ASP A 390 -62.60 -75.24 -29.70
C ASP A 390 -62.33 -76.47 -30.60
N SER A 391 -62.31 -77.67 -30.00
CA SER A 391 -62.41 -78.95 -30.72
C SER A 391 -63.85 -79.45 -30.70
N ASP A 392 -64.16 -80.51 -31.45
CA ASP A 392 -65.52 -81.07 -31.65
C ASP A 392 -66.36 -81.23 -30.36
N TYR A 393 -65.76 -81.29 -29.18
CA TYR A 393 -66.47 -81.29 -27.89
C TYR A 393 -67.07 -79.94 -27.46
N THR A 394 -66.50 -78.81 -27.88
CA THR A 394 -67.11 -77.46 -27.69
C THR A 394 -68.31 -77.23 -28.61
N GLU A 395 -68.34 -77.90 -29.77
CA GLU A 395 -69.49 -77.86 -30.65
C GLU A 395 -70.71 -78.51 -29.99
N PHE A 396 -70.54 -79.54 -29.13
CA PHE A 396 -71.65 -80.12 -28.36
C PHE A 396 -72.20 -79.20 -27.26
N GLU A 397 -71.35 -78.51 -26.48
CA GLU A 397 -71.83 -77.55 -25.46
C GLU A 397 -72.51 -76.35 -26.13
N ASN A 398 -71.94 -75.84 -27.22
CA ASN A 398 -72.53 -74.77 -28.00
C ASN A 398 -73.83 -75.21 -28.69
N PHE A 399 -73.92 -76.43 -29.25
CA PHE A 399 -75.17 -76.97 -29.81
C PHE A 399 -76.25 -77.13 -28.75
N SER A 400 -75.90 -77.62 -27.55
CA SER A 400 -76.86 -77.76 -26.44
C SER A 400 -77.43 -76.40 -26.01
N LYS A 401 -76.56 -75.39 -25.94
CA LYS A 401 -76.93 -74.02 -25.63
C LYS A 401 -77.75 -73.39 -26.76
N TRP A 402 -77.41 -73.64 -28.02
CA TRP A 402 -78.13 -73.08 -29.17
C TRP A 402 -79.50 -73.72 -29.36
N LEU A 403 -79.64 -75.04 -29.25
CA LEU A 403 -80.93 -75.74 -29.31
C LEU A 403 -81.87 -75.31 -28.18
N GLY A 404 -81.34 -75.00 -26.99
CA GLY A 404 -82.13 -74.48 -25.87
C GLY A 404 -82.52 -73.00 -25.97
N VAL A 405 -81.98 -72.27 -26.94
CA VAL A 405 -82.23 -70.83 -27.13
C VAL A 405 -83.06 -70.53 -28.38
N SER A 406 -83.24 -71.50 -29.30
CA SER A 406 -83.97 -71.30 -30.57
C SER A 406 -85.43 -71.78 -30.59
N GLN A 407 -86.10 -71.89 -29.43
CA GLN A 407 -87.57 -72.02 -29.35
C GLN A 407 -88.24 -70.69 -29.02
#